data_AF-A0A225DS12-F1
#
_entry.id   AF-A0A225DS12-F1
#
_cell.length_a   1.000
_cell.length_b   1.000
_cell.length_c   1.000
_cell.angle_alpha   90.00
_cell.angle_beta   90.00
_cell.angle_gamma   90.00
#
_symmetry.space_group_name_H-M   'P 1'
#
loop_
_entity.id
_entity.type
_entity.pdbx_description
1 polymer ?
#
loop_
_entity_poly.entity_id
_entity_poly.type
_entity_poly.pdbx_seq_one_letter_code
_entity_poly.pdbx_strand_id
1 'polypeptide(L)'
;MTIRSRLARIEQSARDRPPADVLHIISVVRTDQDPDRRPPGVYHYPSRTSVDLVHDGPEPDPVALRTLTDRLAPWGLVITCDAGEPISEILPDS
;
A
#
# COMPACT_ATOMS: atom_id res chain seq x y z
N MET A 1 0.63 39.79 -3.67
CA MET A 1 -0.02 38.60 -4.26
C MET A 1 -1.50 38.64 -3.93
N THR A 2 -2.40 38.55 -4.92
CA THR A 2 -3.85 38.79 -4.74
C THR A 2 -4.60 37.50 -4.39
N ILE A 3 -5.74 37.63 -3.69
CA ILE A 3 -6.61 36.51 -3.28
C ILE A 3 -7.01 35.63 -4.47
N ARG A 4 -7.23 36.22 -5.65
CA ARG A 4 -7.57 35.48 -6.89
C ARG A 4 -6.45 34.53 -7.33
N SER A 5 -5.19 34.93 -7.23
CA SER A 5 -4.05 34.06 -7.56
C SER A 5 -3.90 32.91 -6.56
N ARG A 6 -4.24 33.16 -5.28
CA ARG A 6 -4.25 32.12 -4.24
C ARG A 6 -5.38 31.11 -4.48
N LEU A 7 -6.56 31.58 -4.89
CA LEU A 7 -7.70 30.73 -5.23
C LEU A 7 -7.41 29.84 -6.45
N ALA A 8 -6.87 30.42 -7.53
CA ALA A 8 -6.52 29.66 -8.74
C ALA A 8 -5.50 28.54 -8.47
N ARG A 9 -4.55 28.77 -7.55
CA ARG A 9 -3.55 27.77 -7.15
C ARG A 9 -4.15 26.63 -6.33
N ILE A 10 -5.15 26.93 -5.49
CA ILE A 10 -5.89 25.93 -4.71
C ILE A 10 -6.79 25.10 -5.64
N GLU A 11 -7.48 25.75 -6.58
CA GLU A 11 -8.29 25.06 -7.60
C GLU A 11 -7.45 24.13 -8.47
N GLN A 12 -6.27 24.57 -8.90
CA GLN A 12 -5.35 23.74 -9.67
C GLN A 12 -4.88 22.53 -8.86
N SER A 13 -4.46 22.74 -7.62
CA SER A 13 -4.07 21.65 -6.72
C SER A 13 -5.21 20.67 -6.40
N ALA A 14 -6.47 21.11 -6.48
CA ALA A 14 -7.64 20.24 -6.32
C ALA A 14 -7.96 19.45 -7.60
N ARG A 15 -7.70 20.01 -8.80
CA ARG A 15 -7.83 19.31 -10.09
C ARG A 15 -6.71 18.28 -10.30
N ASP A 16 -5.53 18.57 -9.78
CA ASP A 16 -4.38 17.65 -9.82
C ASP A 16 -4.42 16.59 -8.70
N ARG A 17 -5.49 16.61 -7.88
CA ARG A 17 -5.75 15.59 -6.88
C ARG A 17 -6.23 14.34 -7.60
N PRO A 18 -5.60 13.18 -7.42
CA PRO A 18 -5.98 11.98 -8.14
C PRO A 18 -7.38 11.51 -7.70
N PRO A 19 -8.06 10.67 -8.50
CA PRO A 19 -9.40 10.15 -8.18
C PRO A 19 -9.46 9.52 -6.79
N ALA A 20 -10.63 9.54 -6.14
CA ALA A 20 -10.84 8.92 -4.83
C ALA A 20 -10.67 7.37 -4.84
N ASP A 21 -10.43 6.82 -6.03
CA ASP A 21 -10.40 5.42 -6.40
C ASP A 21 -8.97 4.89 -6.65
N VAL A 22 -7.95 5.76 -6.58
CA VAL A 22 -6.54 5.34 -6.63
C VAL A 22 -5.99 4.90 -5.28
N LEU A 23 -5.20 3.83 -5.33
CA LEU A 23 -4.44 3.34 -4.20
C LEU A 23 -3.07 4.02 -4.16
N HIS A 24 -2.60 4.34 -2.97
CA HIS A 24 -1.25 4.82 -2.72
C HIS A 24 -0.37 3.68 -2.18
N ILE A 25 -0.95 2.75 -1.41
CA ILE A 25 -0.21 1.67 -0.76
C ILE A 25 -1.01 0.38 -0.88
N ILE A 26 -0.33 -0.68 -1.32
CA ILE A 26 -0.78 -2.06 -1.22
C ILE A 26 0.21 -2.79 -0.33
N SER A 27 -0.22 -3.25 0.85
CA SER A 27 0.57 -4.16 1.68
C SER A 27 0.21 -5.59 1.29
N VAL A 28 1.19 -6.44 1.00
CA VAL A 28 0.98 -7.87 0.75
C VAL A 28 1.47 -8.63 1.97
N VAL A 29 0.56 -9.36 2.62
CA VAL A 29 0.78 -9.97 3.93
C VAL A 29 0.39 -11.44 3.89
N ARG A 30 1.27 -12.34 4.34
CA ARG A 30 0.92 -13.74 4.51
C ARG A 30 0.10 -13.91 5.78
N THR A 31 -0.91 -14.79 5.75
CA THR A 31 -1.78 -15.06 6.91
C THR A 31 -1.02 -15.49 8.16
N ASP A 32 0.10 -16.21 8.03
CA ASP A 32 0.96 -16.63 9.14
C ASP A 32 1.82 -15.48 9.74
N GLN A 33 1.87 -14.35 9.05
CA GLN A 33 2.60 -13.14 9.44
C GLN A 33 1.67 -11.97 9.79
N ASP A 34 0.36 -12.13 9.57
CA ASP A 34 -0.62 -11.09 9.88
C ASP A 34 -0.87 -11.02 11.40
N PRO A 35 -0.54 -9.90 12.08
CA PRO A 35 -0.75 -9.77 13.53
C PRO A 35 -2.22 -9.93 13.93
N ASP A 36 -3.13 -9.56 13.03
CA ASP A 36 -4.57 -9.62 13.25
C ASP A 36 -5.18 -10.98 12.92
N ARG A 37 -4.38 -11.93 12.41
CA ARG A 37 -4.80 -13.28 12.00
C ARG A 37 -6.03 -13.27 11.09
N ARG A 38 -6.09 -12.30 10.19
CA ARG A 38 -7.17 -12.16 9.22
C ARG A 38 -7.11 -13.31 8.21
N PRO A 39 -8.27 -13.82 7.74
CA PRO A 39 -8.28 -14.76 6.64
C PRO A 39 -7.78 -14.11 5.34
N PRO A 40 -7.46 -14.90 4.30
CA PRO A 40 -7.12 -14.36 2.98
C PRO A 40 -8.21 -13.44 2.44
N GLY A 41 -7.82 -12.27 1.94
CA GLY A 41 -8.75 -11.26 1.46
C GLY A 41 -8.13 -9.88 1.28
N VAL A 42 -8.98 -8.93 0.86
CA VAL A 42 -8.59 -7.54 0.59
C VAL A 42 -9.23 -6.63 1.63
N TYR A 43 -8.40 -5.98 2.44
CA TYR A 43 -8.83 -5.14 3.57
C TYR A 43 -8.54 -3.68 3.30
N HIS A 44 -9.58 -2.86 3.21
CA HIS A 44 -9.44 -1.43 2.94
C HIS A 44 -9.37 -0.64 4.23
N TYR A 45 -8.41 0.28 4.32
CA TYR A 45 -8.36 1.25 5.41
C TYR A 45 -9.44 2.32 5.25
N PRO A 46 -9.82 3.04 6.33
CA PRO A 46 -10.84 4.09 6.28
C PRO A 46 -10.58 5.19 5.24
N SER A 47 -9.31 5.49 4.94
CA SER A 47 -8.94 6.47 3.92
C SER A 47 -9.20 5.99 2.48
N ARG A 48 -9.41 4.69 2.27
CA ARG A 48 -9.55 4.00 0.98
C ARG A 48 -8.39 4.16 -0.01
N THR A 49 -7.31 4.82 0.40
CA THR A 49 -6.06 4.95 -0.37
C THR A 49 -5.07 3.83 -0.07
N SER A 50 -5.34 3.01 0.94
CA SER A 50 -4.45 1.95 1.39
C SER A 50 -5.23 0.67 1.59
N VAL A 51 -4.58 -0.44 1.29
CA VAL A 51 -5.18 -1.77 1.33
C VAL A 51 -4.15 -2.81 1.75
N ASP A 52 -4.59 -3.77 2.55
CA ASP A 52 -3.84 -5.00 2.79
C ASP A 52 -4.44 -6.12 1.93
N LEU A 53 -3.59 -6.76 1.12
CA LEU A 53 -3.85 -8.03 0.46
C LEU A 53 -3.29 -9.15 1.33
N VAL A 54 -4.16 -9.77 2.12
CA VAL A 54 -3.81 -10.92 2.94
C VAL A 54 -3.97 -12.19 2.10
N HIS A 55 -2.95 -13.05 2.09
CA HIS A 55 -2.99 -14.28 1.29
C HIS A 55 -2.46 -15.50 2.05
N ASP A 56 -2.86 -16.68 1.57
CA ASP A 56 -2.32 -17.96 2.02
C ASP A 56 -1.25 -18.45 1.04
N GLY A 57 -0.32 -19.26 1.53
CA GLY A 57 0.76 -19.82 0.73
C GLY A 57 1.94 -18.86 0.48
N PRO A 58 2.84 -19.24 -0.45
CA PRO A 58 4.09 -18.51 -0.70
C PRO A 58 3.89 -17.22 -1.51
N GLU A 59 2.84 -17.13 -2.33
CA GLU A 59 2.57 -15.98 -3.20
C GLU A 59 1.09 -15.58 -3.11
N PRO A 60 0.77 -14.29 -3.28
CA PRO A 60 -0.61 -13.83 -3.36
C PRO A 60 -1.28 -14.29 -4.66
N ASP A 61 -2.61 -14.32 -4.67
CA ASP A 61 -3.36 -14.53 -5.92
C ASP A 61 -2.96 -13.45 -6.96
N PRO A 62 -2.37 -13.83 -8.10
CA PRO A 62 -1.89 -12.89 -9.09
C PRO A 62 -3.02 -12.04 -9.70
N VAL A 63 -4.26 -12.55 -9.75
CA VAL A 63 -5.42 -11.81 -10.25
C VAL A 63 -5.83 -10.72 -9.27
N ALA A 64 -5.86 -11.06 -7.98
CA ALA A 64 -6.17 -10.10 -6.91
C ALA A 64 -5.12 -8.99 -6.85
N LEU A 65 -3.83 -9.36 -6.86
CA LEU A 65 -2.73 -8.38 -6.85
C LEU A 65 -2.79 -7.46 -8.07
N ARG A 66 -2.99 -8.03 -9.28
CA ARG A 66 -3.07 -7.24 -10.50
C ARG A 66 -4.22 -6.23 -10.48
N THR A 67 -5.38 -6.65 -10.00
CA THR A 67 -6.57 -5.78 -9.86
C THR A 67 -6.30 -4.59 -8.94
N LEU A 68 -5.50 -4.79 -7.88
CA LEU A 68 -5.10 -3.71 -6.99
C LEU A 68 -4.04 -2.81 -7.63
N THR A 69 -3.04 -3.38 -8.30
CA THR A 69 -1.98 -2.60 -8.97
C THR A 69 -2.51 -1.76 -10.13
N ASP A 70 -3.54 -2.23 -10.85
CA ASP A 70 -4.20 -1.45 -11.91
C ASP A 70 -4.87 -0.17 -11.36
N ARG A 71 -5.15 -0.13 -10.05
CA ARG A 71 -5.70 1.03 -9.34
C ARG A 71 -4.63 1.84 -8.63
N LEU A 72 -3.36 1.45 -8.70
CA LEU A 72 -2.27 2.13 -8.01
C LEU A 72 -1.97 3.46 -8.68
N ALA A 73 -1.83 4.51 -7.88
CA ALA A 73 -1.36 5.80 -8.36
C ALA A 73 0.04 5.65 -8.99
N PRO A 74 0.46 6.55 -9.90
CA PRO A 74 1.79 6.50 -10.50
C PRO A 74 2.95 6.55 -9.48
N TRP A 75 2.69 7.07 -8.29
CA TRP A 75 3.63 7.13 -7.16
C TRP A 75 3.33 6.11 -6.06
N GLY A 76 2.34 5.26 -6.25
CA GLY A 76 1.95 4.28 -5.26
C GLY A 76 2.98 3.17 -5.11
N LEU A 77 2.92 2.48 -3.98
CA LEU A 77 3.89 1.46 -3.59
C LEU A 77 3.19 0.14 -3.30
N VAL A 78 3.86 -0.95 -3.68
CA VAL A 78 3.54 -2.30 -3.22
C VAL A 78 4.62 -2.69 -2.21
N ILE A 79 4.20 -3.07 -1.01
CA ILE A 79 5.09 -3.49 0.08
C ILE A 79 4.81 -4.97 0.35
N THR A 80 5.78 -5.82 0.06
CA THR A 80 5.70 -7.25 0.40
C THR A 80 6.35 -7.45 1.76
N CYS A 81 5.58 -7.92 2.72
CA CYS A 81 6.11 -8.29 4.02
C CYS A 81 6.65 -9.71 3.96
N ASP A 82 7.85 -9.88 3.39
CA ASP A 82 8.59 -11.12 3.57
C ASP A 82 9.23 -11.08 4.96
N ALA A 83 8.98 -12.10 5.78
CA ALA A 83 9.84 -12.34 6.93
C ALA A 83 11.24 -12.64 6.38
N GLY A 84 12.08 -11.61 6.31
CA GLY A 84 13.50 -11.81 6.09
C GLY A 84 13.99 -12.84 7.10
N GLU A 85 14.89 -13.72 6.66
CA GLU A 85 15.68 -14.54 7.57
C GLU A 85 16.13 -13.68 8.75
N PRO A 86 16.06 -14.16 10.00
CA PRO A 86 16.50 -13.38 11.14
C PRO A 86 17.92 -12.90 10.84
N ILE A 87 18.12 -11.58 10.90
CA ILE A 87 19.44 -10.97 10.76
C ILE A 87 20.29 -11.64 11.83
N SER A 88 21.13 -12.60 11.44
CA SER A 88 22.05 -13.25 12.35
C SER A 88 22.98 -12.14 12.82
N GLU A 89 22.80 -11.68 14.05
CA GLU A 89 23.75 -10.79 14.71
C GLU A 89 25.13 -11.43 14.58
N ILE A 90 26.01 -10.79 13.81
CA ILE A 90 27.41 -11.16 13.77
C ILE A 90 27.94 -10.84 15.17
N LEU A 91 28.02 -11.86 16.03
CA LEU A 91 28.74 -11.79 17.29
C LEU A 91 30.19 -11.40 16.96
N PRO A 92 30.73 -10.31 17.50
CA PRO A 92 32.15 -10.04 17.35
C PRO A 92 32.94 -11.16 18.04
N ASP A 93 33.86 -11.77 17.30
CA ASP A 93 34.81 -12.75 17.84
C ASP A 93 35.49 -12.16 19.10
N SER A 94 35.43 -12.94 20.18
CA SER A 94 36.08 -12.64 21.47
C SER A 94 37.59 -12.85 21.43
#